data_AF-A0A2T9ZI81-F1
#
_entry.id   AF-A0A2T9ZI81-F1
#
_cell.length_a   1.000
_cell.length_b   1.000
_cell.length_c   1.000
_cell.angle_alpha   90.00
_cell.angle_beta   90.00
_cell.angle_gamma   90.00
#
_symmetry.space_group_name_H-M   'P 1'
#
loop_
_entity.id
_entity.type
_entity.pdbx_description
1 polymer ?
#
loop_
_entity_poly.entity_id
_entity_poly.type
_entity_poly.pdbx_seq_one_letter_code
_entity_poly.pdbx_strand_id
1 'polypeptide(L)'
;MFLVQSLSKSESFDLWTYPEGEHNPPQLNPTCVCIYSQLLAFSVYYTALSFFTQRFHFVFPLVSQNQIINIKKSVYSSIKSSFEFGARLTFWFFIFYSFFGSITYLTSSNLFSQLYRTVNYEVDNPIYKISIIVTILFQSILTSFVLDLSFLLYNSLMTKPANLSSKSSNPQKALIDGLNLNGEPLFQYWTFMELYQISKTDQSRRKKIYFDIQTSSSLPWDEVCKKCLEVIRNSSNSTSGFLEKASNDKPLSSTRSVEPKKPTESSVNTSENITIIEKVLNSEIVKSLVKYFQLLLASRADSYEQFANLKTQIYSIRILSNFVVFSADEDKYGQVLKSIPMILDIMLTYLDVLVKLSNKANRSQNLEIIHSNQSNLDRFNIQTASKEIDMLIQVLRSSIYSIVVRFYDHMTDFDLNASTKKRLQYFMDFKA
;
A
#
# COMPACT_ATOMS: atom_id res chain seq x y z
N MET A 1 -16.92 28.99 -29.57
CA MET A 1 -16.63 28.48 -30.93
C MET A 1 -15.29 28.96 -31.46
N PHE A 2 -14.91 30.23 -31.29
CA PHE A 2 -13.58 30.76 -31.67
C PHE A 2 -12.37 30.15 -30.94
N LEU A 3 -12.50 29.74 -29.67
CA LEU A 3 -11.41 29.09 -28.94
C LEU A 3 -11.07 27.68 -29.48
N VAL A 4 -12.09 26.93 -29.95
CA VAL A 4 -11.91 25.58 -30.50
C VAL A 4 -11.31 25.64 -31.91
N GLN A 5 -11.63 26.67 -32.69
CA GLN A 5 -11.06 26.86 -34.02
C GLN A 5 -9.59 27.33 -34.00
N SER A 6 -9.15 28.02 -32.93
CA SER A 6 -7.71 28.35 -32.74
C SER A 6 -6.86 27.16 -32.28
N LEU A 7 -7.47 26.18 -31.60
CA LEU A 7 -6.81 24.94 -31.21
C LEU A 7 -6.65 23.96 -32.39
N SER A 8 -7.43 24.13 -33.46
CA SER A 8 -7.40 23.26 -34.65
C SER A 8 -6.26 23.58 -35.62
N LYS A 9 -5.51 24.67 -35.41
CA LYS A 9 -4.38 25.09 -36.25
C LYS A 9 -3.12 25.29 -35.41
N SER A 10 -2.91 24.40 -34.44
CA SER A 10 -1.78 24.53 -33.52
C SER A 10 -0.52 23.94 -34.15
N GLU A 11 0.27 24.80 -34.79
CA GLU A 11 1.63 24.52 -35.30
C GLU A 11 2.56 23.90 -34.22
N SER A 12 2.14 23.87 -32.95
CA SER A 12 2.87 23.30 -31.81
C SER A 12 2.89 21.77 -31.74
N PHE A 13 1.98 21.07 -32.42
CA PHE A 13 1.93 19.60 -32.42
C PHE A 13 2.46 18.96 -33.70
N ASP A 14 2.71 19.77 -34.75
CA ASP A 14 3.33 19.28 -35.96
C ASP A 14 4.77 18.86 -35.65
N LEU A 15 5.10 17.61 -35.99
CA LEU A 15 6.44 17.07 -35.75
C LEU A 15 7.49 17.80 -36.59
N TRP A 16 7.10 18.21 -37.80
CA TRP A 16 7.96 18.80 -38.80
C TRP A 16 7.58 20.26 -39.05
N THR A 17 8.59 21.12 -39.11
CA THR A 17 8.49 22.51 -39.54
C THR A 17 9.36 22.70 -40.78
N TYR A 18 8.86 23.46 -41.75
CA TYR A 18 9.55 23.76 -43.01
C TYR A 18 9.87 25.26 -43.09
N PRO A 19 10.92 25.74 -42.39
CA PRO A 19 11.24 27.17 -42.33
C PRO A 19 11.62 27.74 -43.70
N GLU A 20 12.17 26.92 -44.59
CA GLU A 20 12.64 27.33 -45.92
C GLU A 20 11.64 26.99 -47.05
N GLY A 21 10.43 26.51 -46.72
CA GLY A 21 9.39 26.12 -47.69
C GLY A 21 9.16 24.60 -47.83
N GLU A 22 8.01 24.21 -48.38
CA GLU A 22 7.49 22.82 -48.37
C GLU A 22 8.38 21.77 -49.05
N HIS A 23 9.32 22.18 -49.91
CA HIS A 23 10.19 21.27 -50.66
C HIS A 23 11.58 21.09 -50.05
N ASN A 24 11.87 21.80 -48.96
CA ASN A 24 13.14 21.68 -48.25
C ASN A 24 13.09 20.56 -47.21
N PRO A 25 14.26 19.99 -46.84
CA PRO A 25 14.31 18.92 -45.84
C PRO A 25 13.64 19.36 -44.53
N PRO A 26 12.83 18.48 -43.92
CA PRO A 26 12.04 18.84 -42.74
C PRO A 26 12.94 19.08 -41.52
N GLN A 27 12.57 20.08 -40.72
CA GLN A 27 13.19 20.34 -39.42
C GLN A 27 12.27 19.86 -38.29
N LEU A 28 12.86 19.31 -37.23
CA LEU A 28 12.11 18.91 -36.04
C LEU A 28 11.61 20.13 -35.27
N ASN A 29 10.31 20.17 -34.99
CA ASN A 29 9.69 21.28 -34.28
C ASN A 29 10.17 21.36 -32.81
N PRO A 30 10.83 22.45 -32.38
CA PRO A 30 11.36 22.56 -31.02
C PRO A 30 10.26 22.57 -29.94
N THR A 31 9.06 23.08 -30.27
CA THR A 31 7.93 23.13 -29.33
C THR A 31 7.42 21.72 -29.03
N CYS A 32 7.34 20.89 -30.07
CA CYS A 32 6.95 19.49 -30.00
C CYS A 32 7.96 18.67 -29.18
N VAL A 33 9.27 18.88 -29.43
CA VAL A 33 10.35 18.26 -28.64
C VAL A 33 10.25 18.63 -27.16
N CYS A 34 10.00 19.90 -26.85
CA CYS A 34 9.84 20.36 -25.47
C CYS A 34 8.69 19.61 -24.76
N ILE A 35 7.50 19.56 -25.37
CA ILE A 35 6.32 18.88 -24.81
C ILE A 35 6.60 17.37 -24.61
N TYR A 36 7.20 16.69 -25.59
CA TYR A 36 7.53 15.27 -25.45
C TYR A 36 8.61 15.00 -24.40
N SER A 37 9.63 15.87 -24.30
CA SER A 37 10.66 15.76 -23.27
C SER A 37 10.08 15.89 -21.86
N GLN A 38 9.12 16.80 -21.67
CA GLN A 38 8.38 16.93 -20.42
C GLN A 38 7.54 15.69 -20.14
N LEU A 39 6.85 15.14 -21.15
CA LEU A 39 6.03 13.94 -20.98
C LEU A 39 6.88 12.74 -20.55
N LEU A 40 8.06 12.56 -21.16
CA LEU A 40 9.01 11.52 -20.75
C LEU A 40 9.51 11.74 -19.33
N ALA A 41 9.89 12.97 -18.97
CA ALA A 41 10.31 13.31 -17.61
C ALA A 41 9.19 13.06 -16.59
N PHE A 42 7.95 13.42 -16.93
CA PHE A 42 6.75 13.13 -16.14
C PHE A 42 6.60 11.63 -15.93
N SER A 43 6.66 10.82 -17.00
CA SER A 43 6.47 9.37 -16.92
C SER A 43 7.53 8.69 -16.05
N VAL A 44 8.80 9.07 -16.18
CA VAL A 44 9.89 8.53 -15.36
C VAL A 44 9.71 8.96 -13.90
N TYR A 45 9.42 10.23 -13.65
CA TYR A 45 9.25 10.73 -12.28
C TYR A 45 8.02 10.13 -11.58
N TYR A 46 6.89 10.02 -12.29
CA TYR A 46 5.65 9.45 -11.76
C TYR A 46 5.81 7.94 -11.49
N THR A 47 6.44 7.19 -12.38
CA THR A 47 6.69 5.75 -12.18
C THR A 47 7.67 5.50 -11.04
N ALA A 48 8.75 6.28 -10.95
CA ALA A 48 9.66 6.23 -9.82
C ALA A 48 8.94 6.52 -8.49
N LEU A 49 8.20 7.64 -8.41
CA LEU A 49 7.50 8.01 -7.18
C LEU A 49 6.43 6.99 -6.79
N SER A 50 5.67 6.44 -7.75
CA SER A 50 4.66 5.41 -7.47
C SER A 50 5.28 4.10 -7.01
N PHE A 51 6.42 3.68 -7.57
CA PHE A 51 7.19 2.55 -7.09
C PHE A 51 7.71 2.78 -5.66
N PHE A 52 8.34 3.92 -5.40
CA PHE A 52 8.89 4.26 -4.09
C PHE A 52 7.83 4.45 -3.00
N THR A 53 6.64 4.92 -3.36
CA THR A 53 5.53 5.08 -2.41
C THR A 53 4.70 3.82 -2.25
N GLN A 54 5.11 2.69 -2.84
CA GLN A 54 4.37 1.42 -2.81
C GLN A 54 2.90 1.59 -3.21
N ARG A 55 2.62 2.56 -4.10
CA ARG A 55 1.25 2.91 -4.45
C ARG A 55 0.50 1.75 -5.07
N PHE A 56 1.18 0.84 -5.75
CA PHE A 56 0.60 -0.34 -6.39
C PHE A 56 0.10 -1.42 -5.42
N HIS A 57 0.29 -1.27 -4.10
CA HIS A 57 -0.29 -2.19 -3.14
C HIS A 57 -1.78 -1.86 -2.87
N PHE A 58 -2.61 -2.90 -2.86
CA PHE A 58 -4.03 -2.75 -2.54
C PHE A 58 -4.23 -2.43 -1.06
N VAL A 59 -4.73 -1.23 -0.78
CA VAL A 59 -5.17 -0.85 0.56
C VAL A 59 -6.66 -1.12 0.68
N PHE A 60 -7.04 -2.08 1.49
CA PHE A 60 -8.45 -2.40 1.71
C PHE A 60 -9.06 -1.44 2.75
N PRO A 61 -10.14 -0.69 2.44
CA PRO A 61 -10.68 0.34 3.34
C PRO A 61 -11.50 -0.26 4.50
N LEU A 62 -11.07 -0.07 5.75
CA LEU A 62 -11.63 -0.73 6.97
C LEU A 62 -13.15 -0.66 7.12
N VAL A 63 -13.76 0.44 6.66
CA VAL A 63 -15.22 0.62 6.67
C VAL A 63 -15.74 0.51 5.24
N SER A 64 -16.71 -0.39 5.03
CA SER A 64 -17.46 -0.46 3.77
C SER A 64 -18.35 0.77 3.65
N GLN A 65 -17.83 1.85 3.07
CA GLN A 65 -18.58 3.05 2.76
C GLN A 65 -19.32 2.89 1.42
N ASN A 66 -20.40 3.65 1.25
CA ASN A 66 -21.09 3.74 -0.04
C ASN A 66 -20.10 4.21 -1.12
N GLN A 67 -20.05 3.46 -2.23
CA GLN A 67 -19.05 3.62 -3.30
C GLN A 67 -19.02 5.04 -3.85
N ILE A 68 -20.20 5.64 -4.06
CA ILE A 68 -20.32 6.99 -4.61
C ILE A 68 -19.68 8.02 -3.68
N ILE A 69 -19.83 7.86 -2.36
CA ILE A 69 -19.27 8.79 -1.38
C ILE A 69 -17.74 8.64 -1.34
N ASN A 70 -17.25 7.39 -1.34
CA ASN A 70 -15.81 7.14 -1.36
C ASN A 70 -15.16 7.65 -2.66
N ILE A 71 -15.79 7.41 -3.81
CA ILE A 71 -15.31 7.91 -5.10
C ILE A 71 -15.32 9.43 -5.11
N LYS A 72 -16.40 10.10 -4.68
CA LYS A 72 -16.46 11.57 -4.62
C LYS A 72 -15.35 12.16 -3.76
N LYS A 73 -15.12 11.61 -2.56
CA LYS A 73 -14.05 12.03 -1.66
C LYS A 73 -12.66 11.83 -2.29
N SER A 74 -12.47 10.69 -2.94
CA SER A 74 -11.20 10.34 -3.60
C SER A 74 -10.92 11.23 -4.81
N VAL A 75 -11.94 11.57 -5.61
CA VAL A 75 -11.84 12.50 -6.75
C VAL A 75 -11.42 13.88 -6.27
N TYR A 76 -12.06 14.42 -5.24
CA TYR A 76 -11.67 15.73 -4.69
C TYR A 76 -10.22 15.73 -4.18
N SER A 77 -9.83 14.68 -3.45
CA SER A 77 -8.45 14.52 -2.99
C SER A 77 -7.45 14.41 -4.16
N SER A 78 -7.85 13.73 -5.24
CA SER A 78 -7.03 13.55 -6.44
C SER A 78 -6.80 14.87 -7.17
N ILE A 79 -7.83 15.72 -7.30
CA ILE A 79 -7.69 17.04 -7.94
C ILE A 79 -6.63 17.88 -7.24
N LYS A 80 -6.68 17.96 -5.90
CA LYS A 80 -5.70 18.71 -5.12
C LYS A 80 -4.28 18.13 -5.28
N SER A 81 -4.15 16.81 -5.16
CA SER A 81 -2.87 16.10 -5.33
C SER A 81 -2.27 16.32 -6.72
N SER A 82 -3.10 16.23 -7.77
CA SER A 82 -2.70 16.39 -9.17
C SER A 82 -2.25 17.81 -9.47
N PHE A 83 -2.91 18.81 -8.89
CA PHE A 83 -2.52 20.21 -9.04
C PHE A 83 -1.16 20.49 -8.38
N GLU A 84 -0.98 20.06 -7.13
CA GLU A 84 0.29 20.22 -6.41
C GLU A 84 1.45 19.50 -7.11
N PHE A 85 1.21 18.30 -7.62
CA PHE A 85 2.20 17.51 -8.35
C PHE A 85 2.54 18.13 -9.70
N GLY A 86 1.53 18.46 -10.52
CA GLY A 86 1.71 19.03 -11.85
C GLY A 86 2.39 20.41 -11.82
N ALA A 87 2.03 21.27 -10.88
CA ALA A 87 2.66 22.58 -10.71
C ALA A 87 4.13 22.45 -10.29
N ARG A 88 4.43 21.56 -9.33
CA ARG A 88 5.80 21.31 -8.86
C ARG A 88 6.69 20.76 -9.98
N LEU A 89 6.19 19.81 -10.75
CA LEU A 89 6.95 19.23 -11.86
C LEU A 89 7.20 20.28 -12.95
N THR A 90 6.19 21.06 -13.31
CA THR A 90 6.32 22.12 -14.34
C THR A 90 7.38 23.14 -13.93
N PHE A 91 7.42 23.53 -12.64
CA PHE A 91 8.43 24.43 -12.11
C PHE A 91 9.86 23.87 -12.23
N TRP A 92 10.07 22.62 -11.80
CA TRP A 92 11.39 21.97 -11.90
C TRP A 92 11.82 21.74 -13.35
N PHE A 93 10.87 21.35 -14.21
CA PHE A 93 11.12 21.18 -15.63
C PHE A 93 11.52 22.50 -16.31
N PHE A 94 10.85 23.61 -15.96
CA PHE A 94 11.20 24.94 -16.47
C PHE A 94 12.65 25.32 -16.11
N ILE A 95 13.03 25.12 -14.85
CA ILE A 95 14.41 25.37 -14.40
C ILE A 95 15.38 24.50 -15.22
N PHE A 96 15.14 23.19 -15.29
CA PHE A 96 16.00 22.26 -16.01
C PHE A 96 16.14 22.61 -17.49
N TYR A 97 15.02 22.79 -18.19
CA TYR A 97 15.00 23.02 -19.63
C TYR A 97 15.52 24.42 -20.00
N SER A 98 15.51 25.39 -19.08
CA SER A 98 16.21 26.68 -19.27
C SER A 98 17.73 26.55 -19.37
N PHE A 99 18.35 25.60 -18.65
CA PHE A 99 19.80 25.35 -18.71
C PHE A 99 20.18 24.32 -19.78
N PHE A 100 19.36 23.28 -19.95
CA PHE A 100 19.68 22.10 -20.78
C PHE A 100 18.85 22.00 -22.07
N GLY A 101 18.01 22.98 -22.38
CA GLY A 101 17.09 22.94 -23.53
C GLY A 101 17.77 22.68 -24.87
N SER A 102 18.87 23.38 -25.15
CA SER A 102 19.65 23.17 -26.39
C SER A 102 20.19 21.73 -26.51
N ILE A 103 20.68 21.16 -25.40
CA ILE A 103 21.18 19.78 -25.35
C ILE A 103 20.05 18.79 -25.63
N THR A 104 18.86 19.00 -25.04
CA THR A 104 17.72 18.13 -25.29
C THR A 104 17.26 18.18 -26.75
N TYR A 105 17.22 19.37 -27.36
CA TYR A 105 16.85 19.53 -28.77
C TYR A 105 17.87 18.85 -29.68
N LEU A 106 19.16 19.11 -29.49
CA LEU A 106 20.23 18.52 -30.30
C LEU A 106 20.24 16.99 -30.18
N THR A 107 20.02 16.46 -28.97
CA THR A 107 19.94 15.01 -28.75
C THR A 107 18.75 14.42 -29.51
N SER A 108 17.55 15.02 -29.40
CA SER A 108 16.37 14.56 -30.13
C SER A 108 16.55 14.67 -31.64
N SER A 109 17.07 15.78 -32.14
CA SER A 109 17.33 16.00 -33.56
C SER A 109 18.36 14.99 -34.10
N ASN A 110 19.44 14.68 -33.37
CA ASN A 110 20.41 13.67 -33.77
C ASN A 110 19.79 12.26 -33.85
N LEU A 111 18.94 11.89 -32.89
CA LEU A 111 18.21 10.62 -32.92
C LEU A 111 17.30 10.54 -34.15
N PHE A 112 16.55 11.60 -34.45
CA PHE A 112 15.69 11.65 -35.63
C PHE A 112 16.51 11.76 -36.92
N SER A 113 17.69 12.38 -36.91
CA SER A 113 18.59 12.49 -38.05
C SER A 113 19.11 11.14 -38.53
N GLN A 114 19.21 10.15 -37.63
CA GLN A 114 19.59 8.78 -37.99
C GLN A 114 18.46 8.05 -38.74
N LEU A 115 17.20 8.41 -38.46
CA LEU A 115 16.02 7.79 -39.06
C LEU A 115 15.55 8.54 -40.32
N TYR A 116 15.69 9.87 -40.33
CA TYR A 116 15.24 10.78 -41.36
C TYR A 116 16.32 11.83 -41.62
N ARG A 117 16.59 12.15 -42.89
CA ARG A 117 17.55 13.22 -43.23
C ARG A 117 16.95 14.58 -42.88
N THR A 118 17.31 15.12 -41.72
CA THR A 118 16.79 16.37 -41.15
C THR A 118 17.88 17.43 -41.07
N VAL A 119 17.47 18.71 -41.00
CA VAL A 119 18.40 19.84 -40.86
C VAL A 119 18.43 20.31 -39.41
N ASN A 120 19.63 20.65 -38.93
CA ASN A 120 19.89 21.04 -37.56
C ASN A 120 20.29 22.52 -37.51
N TYR A 121 19.31 23.41 -37.34
CA TYR A 121 19.57 24.81 -37.02
C TYR A 121 19.41 25.07 -35.52
N GLU A 122 20.16 26.04 -35.00
CA GLU A 122 19.91 26.58 -33.65
C GLU A 122 18.61 27.38 -33.68
N VAL A 123 17.61 26.94 -32.92
CA VAL A 123 16.31 27.60 -32.81
C VAL A 123 16.15 28.18 -31.41
N ASP A 124 15.45 29.31 -31.34
CA ASP A 124 15.08 29.94 -30.08
C ASP A 124 14.40 28.96 -29.11
N ASN A 125 14.75 29.10 -27.83
CA ASN A 125 14.18 28.29 -26.76
C ASN A 125 12.65 28.49 -26.70
N PRO A 126 11.83 27.43 -26.90
CA PRO A 126 10.38 27.56 -27.01
C PRO A 126 9.70 27.99 -25.70
N ILE A 127 10.41 27.90 -24.57
CA ILE A 127 9.90 28.16 -23.21
C ILE A 127 9.40 29.59 -23.03
N TYR A 128 10.00 30.56 -23.72
CA TYR A 128 9.65 31.97 -23.56
C TYR A 128 8.23 32.28 -24.08
N LYS A 129 7.61 31.36 -24.84
CA LYS A 129 6.22 31.48 -25.26
C LYS A 129 5.29 31.05 -24.12
N ILE A 130 4.54 32.01 -23.56
CA ILE A 130 3.55 31.78 -22.49
C ILE A 130 2.56 30.67 -22.84
N SER A 131 2.14 30.60 -24.11
CA SER A 131 1.25 29.55 -24.61
C SER A 131 1.76 28.15 -24.27
N ILE A 132 3.06 27.91 -24.46
CA ILE A 132 3.69 26.60 -24.23
C ILE A 132 3.73 26.29 -22.75
N ILE A 133 4.04 27.26 -21.88
CA ILE A 133 4.00 27.07 -20.42
C ILE A 133 2.61 26.65 -19.95
N VAL A 134 1.56 27.30 -20.46
CA VAL A 134 0.17 26.96 -20.12
C VAL A 134 -0.19 25.55 -20.62
N THR A 135 0.21 25.20 -21.84
CA THR A 135 0.00 23.85 -22.40
C THR A 135 0.71 22.78 -21.58
N ILE A 136 1.98 23.00 -21.22
CA ILE A 136 2.82 22.13 -20.40
C ILE A 136 2.21 21.92 -19.01
N LEU A 137 1.74 22.99 -18.37
CA LEU A 137 1.09 22.94 -17.06
C LEU A 137 -0.24 22.16 -17.14
N PHE A 138 -1.09 22.51 -18.10
CA PHE A 138 -2.39 21.87 -18.28
C PHE A 138 -2.23 20.37 -18.57
N GLN A 139 -1.29 20.02 -19.45
CA GLN A 139 -0.98 18.63 -19.77
C GLN A 139 -0.51 17.86 -18.54
N SER A 140 0.43 18.41 -17.76
CA SER A 140 0.90 17.75 -16.53
C SER A 140 -0.21 17.51 -15.51
N ILE A 141 -1.07 18.52 -15.29
CA ILE A 141 -2.19 18.38 -14.35
C ILE A 141 -3.19 17.34 -14.86
N LEU A 142 -3.53 17.38 -16.15
CA LEU A 142 -4.50 16.46 -16.75
C LEU A 142 -3.98 15.02 -16.73
N THR A 143 -2.73 14.78 -17.15
CA THR A 143 -2.13 13.44 -17.14
C THR A 143 -2.01 12.90 -15.72
N SER A 144 -1.59 13.71 -14.74
CA SER A 144 -1.56 13.31 -13.33
C SER A 144 -2.95 12.94 -12.83
N PHE A 145 -3.96 13.76 -13.14
CA PHE A 145 -5.33 13.51 -12.71
C PHE A 145 -5.91 12.23 -13.31
N VAL A 146 -5.71 11.99 -14.61
CA VAL A 146 -6.19 10.77 -15.28
C VAL A 146 -5.52 9.53 -14.70
N LEU A 147 -4.21 9.57 -14.47
CA LEU A 147 -3.49 8.44 -13.87
C LEU A 147 -3.93 8.19 -12.43
N ASP A 148 -4.00 9.22 -11.59
CA ASP A 148 -4.46 9.09 -10.20
C ASP A 148 -5.91 8.60 -10.13
N LEU A 149 -6.80 9.15 -10.99
CA LEU A 149 -8.20 8.72 -11.07
C LEU A 149 -8.32 7.27 -11.51
N SER A 150 -7.56 6.85 -12.52
CA SER A 150 -7.57 5.46 -13.03
C SER A 150 -7.18 4.47 -11.93
N PHE A 151 -6.15 4.82 -11.15
CA PHE A 151 -5.68 4.00 -10.06
C PHE A 151 -6.69 3.92 -8.90
N LEU A 152 -7.30 5.05 -8.54
CA LEU A 152 -8.33 5.11 -7.50
C LEU A 152 -9.59 4.34 -7.89
N LEU A 153 -10.02 4.46 -9.16
CA LEU A 153 -11.15 3.69 -9.68
C LEU A 153 -10.85 2.20 -9.71
N TYR A 154 -9.66 1.81 -10.18
CA TYR A 154 -9.22 0.43 -10.20
C TYR A 154 -9.21 -0.18 -8.79
N ASN A 155 -8.61 0.50 -7.82
CA ASN A 155 -8.62 0.08 -6.43
C ASN A 155 -10.05 -0.02 -5.86
N SER A 156 -10.90 0.97 -6.13
CA SER A 156 -12.28 0.94 -5.66
C SER A 156 -13.11 -0.16 -6.32
N LEU A 157 -12.76 -0.61 -7.53
CA LEU A 157 -13.43 -1.70 -8.23
C LEU A 157 -12.94 -3.06 -7.71
N MET A 158 -11.63 -3.24 -7.59
CA MET A 158 -11.02 -4.51 -7.15
C MET A 158 -11.25 -4.79 -5.67
N THR A 159 -11.35 -3.75 -4.83
CA THR A 159 -11.70 -3.94 -3.41
C THR A 159 -13.17 -4.29 -3.18
N LYS A 160 -14.02 -4.32 -4.22
CA LYS A 160 -15.43 -4.70 -4.07
C LYS A 160 -15.56 -6.16 -3.65
N PRO A 161 -16.53 -6.46 -2.78
CA PRO A 161 -16.83 -7.84 -2.42
C PRO A 161 -17.43 -8.56 -3.64
N ALA A 162 -16.73 -9.58 -4.13
CA ALA A 162 -17.27 -10.53 -5.09
C ALA A 162 -17.68 -11.80 -4.35
N ASN A 163 -18.94 -12.20 -4.48
CA ASN A 163 -19.40 -13.51 -3.98
C ASN A 163 -18.86 -14.57 -4.95
N LEU A 164 -17.76 -15.21 -4.57
CA LEU A 164 -17.05 -16.21 -5.38
C LEU A 164 -17.79 -17.55 -5.30
N SER A 165 -18.19 -17.93 -4.09
CA SER A 165 -18.71 -19.27 -3.84
C SER A 165 -20.10 -19.50 -4.47
N SER A 166 -20.94 -18.47 -4.54
CA SER A 166 -22.31 -18.59 -5.09
C SER A 166 -22.35 -18.88 -6.59
N LYS A 167 -21.24 -18.65 -7.31
CA LYS A 167 -21.11 -18.91 -8.74
C LYS A 167 -20.54 -20.29 -9.05
N SER A 168 -19.99 -20.97 -8.04
CA SER A 168 -19.37 -22.28 -8.20
C SER A 168 -20.38 -23.41 -8.03
N SER A 169 -20.13 -24.56 -8.68
CA SER A 169 -20.98 -25.75 -8.54
C SER A 169 -21.04 -26.28 -7.10
N ASN A 170 -19.92 -26.18 -6.36
CA ASN A 170 -19.83 -26.57 -4.95
C ASN A 170 -19.32 -25.37 -4.12
N PRO A 171 -20.23 -24.55 -3.56
CA PRO A 171 -19.89 -23.32 -2.84
C PRO A 171 -18.94 -23.52 -1.65
N GLN A 172 -19.09 -24.61 -0.89
CA GLN A 172 -18.30 -24.90 0.31
C GLN A 172 -16.86 -25.22 -0.05
N LYS A 173 -16.68 -26.10 -1.04
CA LYS A 173 -15.36 -26.48 -1.54
C LYS A 173 -14.64 -25.28 -2.16
N ALA A 174 -15.33 -24.48 -2.96
CA ALA A 174 -14.75 -23.26 -3.54
C ALA A 174 -14.31 -22.25 -2.46
N LEU A 175 -15.04 -22.17 -1.36
CA LEU A 175 -14.68 -21.30 -0.23
C LEU A 175 -13.40 -21.81 0.46
N ILE A 176 -13.29 -23.11 0.71
CA ILE A 176 -12.09 -23.73 1.30
C ILE A 176 -10.88 -23.58 0.39
N ASP A 177 -11.05 -23.91 -0.89
CA ASP A 177 -9.99 -23.78 -1.89
C ASP A 177 -9.50 -22.32 -1.95
N GLY A 178 -10.44 -21.36 -1.92
CA GLY A 178 -10.15 -19.93 -1.84
C GLY A 178 -9.35 -19.49 -0.61
N LEU A 179 -9.57 -20.12 0.55
CA LEU A 179 -8.80 -19.84 1.78
C LEU A 179 -7.36 -20.36 1.70
N ASN A 180 -7.15 -21.45 0.97
CA ASN A 180 -5.87 -22.14 0.81
C ASN A 180 -5.01 -21.56 -0.33
N LEU A 181 -5.53 -20.64 -1.15
CA LEU A 181 -4.79 -19.94 -2.20
C LEU A 181 -3.79 -18.93 -1.60
N ASN A 182 -2.59 -19.41 -1.26
CA ASN A 182 -1.48 -18.54 -0.81
C ASN A 182 -0.82 -17.76 -1.97
N GLY A 183 -1.04 -18.17 -3.23
CA GLY A 183 -0.44 -17.54 -4.41
C GLY A 183 -1.15 -16.24 -4.84
N GLU A 184 -2.41 -16.05 -4.46
CA GLU A 184 -3.21 -14.90 -4.90
C GLU A 184 -3.95 -14.24 -3.72
N PRO A 185 -3.34 -13.24 -3.05
CA PRO A 185 -3.88 -12.67 -1.81
C PRO A 185 -5.22 -11.93 -2.00
N LEU A 186 -5.53 -11.47 -3.21
CA LEU A 186 -6.80 -10.81 -3.53
C LEU A 186 -7.99 -11.77 -3.39
N PHE A 187 -7.88 -12.98 -3.96
CA PHE A 187 -8.94 -13.98 -3.88
C PHE A 187 -9.08 -14.51 -2.45
N GLN A 188 -7.97 -14.68 -1.74
CA GLN A 188 -7.99 -15.03 -0.33
C GLN A 188 -8.75 -13.97 0.49
N TYR A 189 -8.49 -12.68 0.26
CA TYR A 189 -9.23 -11.60 0.91
C TYR A 189 -10.73 -11.62 0.59
N TRP A 190 -11.12 -11.79 -0.68
CA TRP A 190 -12.53 -11.91 -1.05
C TRP A 190 -13.21 -13.10 -0.37
N THR A 191 -12.50 -14.22 -0.24
CA THR A 191 -12.97 -15.42 0.44
C THR A 191 -13.19 -15.16 1.93
N PHE A 192 -12.24 -14.54 2.63
CA PHE A 192 -12.42 -14.13 4.03
C PHE A 192 -13.61 -13.19 4.21
N MET A 193 -13.79 -12.25 3.29
CA MET A 193 -14.91 -11.32 3.33
C MET A 193 -16.26 -12.05 3.12
N GLU A 194 -16.35 -12.95 2.14
CA GLU A 194 -17.56 -13.74 1.89
C GLU A 194 -17.89 -14.64 3.08
N LEU A 195 -16.87 -15.29 3.67
CA LEU A 195 -17.02 -16.09 4.88
C LEU A 195 -17.50 -15.25 6.08
N TYR A 196 -17.00 -14.02 6.22
CA TYR A 196 -17.50 -13.09 7.23
C TYR A 196 -18.98 -12.73 7.01
N GLN A 197 -19.41 -12.49 5.78
CA GLN A 197 -20.82 -12.25 5.48
C GLN A 197 -21.69 -13.48 5.84
N ILE A 198 -21.26 -14.67 5.44
CA ILE A 198 -21.93 -15.95 5.78
C ILE A 198 -22.04 -16.12 7.31
N SER A 199 -20.97 -15.81 8.03
CA SER A 199 -20.95 -15.90 9.50
C SER A 199 -22.03 -15.04 10.15
N LYS A 200 -22.42 -13.93 9.52
CA LYS A 200 -23.37 -12.96 10.06
C LYS A 200 -24.81 -13.19 9.58
N THR A 201 -25.04 -13.44 8.29
CA THR A 201 -26.39 -13.40 7.70
C THR A 201 -27.00 -14.78 7.45
N ASP A 202 -26.22 -15.74 6.96
CA ASP A 202 -26.76 -16.92 6.29
C ASP A 202 -26.74 -18.18 7.16
N GLN A 203 -27.80 -18.40 7.93
CA GLN A 203 -27.94 -19.58 8.79
C GLN A 203 -27.86 -20.92 8.01
N SER A 204 -28.49 -21.01 6.84
CA SER A 204 -28.50 -22.25 6.04
C SER A 204 -27.09 -22.62 5.57
N ARG A 205 -26.28 -21.63 5.20
CA ARG A 205 -24.89 -21.83 4.78
C ARG A 205 -23.97 -22.18 5.94
N ARG A 206 -24.16 -21.58 7.13
CA ARG A 206 -23.43 -21.95 8.34
C ARG A 206 -23.65 -23.41 8.74
N LYS A 207 -24.91 -23.86 8.75
CA LYS A 207 -25.25 -25.27 9.01
C LYS A 207 -24.55 -26.22 8.03
N LYS A 208 -24.47 -25.86 6.75
CA LYS A 208 -23.70 -26.66 5.78
C LYS A 208 -22.21 -26.72 6.15
N ILE A 209 -21.59 -25.62 6.57
CA ILE A 209 -20.19 -25.62 6.99
C ILE A 209 -19.95 -26.54 8.21
N TYR A 210 -20.90 -26.64 9.14
CA TYR A 210 -20.79 -27.57 10.28
C TYR A 210 -21.02 -29.05 9.90
N PHE A 211 -21.90 -29.33 8.93
CA PHE A 211 -22.40 -30.69 8.69
C PHE A 211 -21.90 -31.32 7.38
N ASP A 212 -21.21 -30.58 6.52
CA ASP A 212 -20.81 -31.07 5.21
C ASP A 212 -19.60 -32.02 5.32
N ILE A 213 -19.89 -33.32 5.33
CA ILE A 213 -18.91 -34.43 5.45
C ILE A 213 -18.35 -34.81 4.06
N GLN A 214 -18.69 -34.10 2.98
CA GLN A 214 -18.42 -34.57 1.61
C GLN A 214 -16.93 -34.60 1.22
N THR A 215 -16.02 -33.98 1.99
CA THR A 215 -14.58 -33.99 1.68
C THR A 215 -13.88 -35.13 2.43
N SER A 216 -13.24 -36.02 1.69
CA SER A 216 -12.62 -37.29 2.13
C SER A 216 -11.41 -37.18 3.07
N SER A 217 -11.08 -36.00 3.60
CA SER A 217 -9.90 -35.80 4.47
C SER A 217 -10.15 -34.97 5.74
N SER A 218 -11.03 -33.97 5.71
CA SER A 218 -11.19 -32.98 6.80
C SER A 218 -12.55 -32.29 6.75
N LEU A 219 -13.10 -31.96 7.92
CA LEU A 219 -14.35 -31.22 8.03
C LEU A 219 -14.13 -29.76 7.56
N PRO A 220 -15.06 -29.16 6.80
CA PRO A 220 -14.99 -27.76 6.35
C PRO A 220 -14.75 -26.77 7.50
N TRP A 221 -15.39 -27.01 8.65
CA TRP A 221 -15.19 -26.19 9.84
C TRP A 221 -13.74 -26.22 10.33
N ASP A 222 -13.11 -27.40 10.39
CA ASP A 222 -11.75 -27.55 10.91
C ASP A 222 -10.74 -26.80 10.04
N GLU A 223 -10.93 -26.81 8.72
CA GLU A 223 -10.07 -26.08 7.78
C GLU A 223 -10.24 -24.57 7.89
N VAL A 224 -11.50 -24.10 7.99
CA VAL A 224 -11.82 -22.69 8.23
C VAL A 224 -11.21 -22.22 9.56
N CYS A 225 -11.39 -23.00 10.62
CA CYS A 225 -10.87 -22.71 11.94
C CYS A 225 -9.34 -22.65 11.91
N LYS A 226 -8.69 -23.67 11.34
CA LYS A 226 -7.23 -23.75 11.19
C LYS A 226 -6.68 -22.52 10.46
N LYS A 227 -7.29 -22.11 9.34
CA LYS A 227 -6.81 -20.96 8.56
C LYS A 227 -6.99 -19.63 9.30
N CYS A 228 -8.15 -19.41 9.95
CA CYS A 228 -8.37 -18.19 10.74
C CYS A 228 -7.39 -18.11 11.93
N LEU A 229 -7.13 -19.24 12.60
CA LEU A 229 -6.16 -19.31 13.70
C LEU A 229 -4.72 -19.11 13.22
N GLU A 230 -4.36 -19.61 12.04
CA GLU A 230 -3.05 -19.37 11.41
C GLU A 230 -2.83 -17.86 11.18
N VAL A 231 -3.82 -17.15 10.62
CA VAL A 231 -3.73 -15.69 10.41
C VAL A 231 -3.52 -14.95 11.73
N ILE A 232 -4.26 -15.31 12.79
CA ILE A 232 -4.14 -14.67 14.10
C ILE A 232 -2.77 -14.96 14.73
N ARG A 233 -2.28 -16.21 14.67
CA ARG A 233 -0.97 -16.60 15.19
C ARG A 233 0.18 -15.91 14.47
N ASN A 234 0.16 -15.89 13.14
CA ASN A 234 1.18 -15.21 12.35
C ASN A 234 1.23 -13.72 12.70
N SER A 235 0.07 -13.09 12.85
CA SER A 235 -0.02 -11.68 13.26
C SER A 235 0.53 -11.47 14.67
N SER A 236 0.15 -12.31 15.63
CA SER A 236 0.66 -12.28 17.01
C SER A 236 2.18 -12.47 17.08
N ASN A 237 2.73 -13.37 16.28
CA ASN A 237 4.18 -13.64 16.21
C ASN A 237 4.93 -12.44 15.61
N SER A 238 4.41 -11.85 14.54
CA SER A 238 4.98 -10.64 13.96
C SER A 238 4.96 -9.46 14.95
N THR A 239 3.85 -9.28 15.67
CA THR A 239 3.71 -8.23 16.68
C THR A 239 4.64 -8.43 17.88
N SER A 240 4.80 -9.67 18.35
CA SER A 240 5.73 -9.98 19.44
C SER A 240 7.19 -9.82 19.04
N GLY A 241 7.57 -10.25 17.83
CA GLY A 241 8.90 -10.00 17.28
C GLY A 241 9.24 -8.51 17.16
N PHE A 242 8.27 -7.67 16.80
CA PHE A 242 8.44 -6.22 16.82
C PHE A 242 8.59 -5.66 18.23
N LEU A 243 7.79 -6.15 19.18
CA LEU A 243 7.90 -5.76 20.59
C LEU A 243 9.29 -6.06 21.14
N GLU A 244 9.88 -7.21 20.77
CA GLU A 244 11.24 -7.61 21.14
C GLU A 244 12.31 -6.71 20.49
N LYS A 245 12.24 -6.47 19.17
CA LYS A 245 13.14 -5.55 18.46
C LYS A 245 13.15 -4.17 19.11
N ALA A 246 11.96 -3.60 19.33
CA ALA A 246 11.81 -2.30 19.96
C ALA A 246 12.25 -2.26 21.42
N SER A 247 12.48 -3.41 22.08
CA SER A 247 12.97 -3.47 23.47
C SER A 247 14.50 -3.57 23.53
N ASN A 248 15.14 -3.99 22.44
CA ASN A 248 16.60 -4.13 22.33
C ASN A 248 17.31 -2.84 21.88
N ASP A 249 16.58 -1.86 21.32
CA ASP A 249 17.12 -0.53 20.99
C ASP A 249 17.26 0.35 22.25
N LYS A 250 18.34 0.15 23.00
CA LYS A 250 18.89 1.18 23.92
C LYS A 250 19.83 2.11 23.13
N PRO A 251 19.87 3.42 23.42
CA PRO A 251 20.65 4.38 22.63
C PRO A 251 22.15 4.20 22.90
N LEU A 252 22.88 3.62 21.95
CA LEU A 252 24.33 3.48 22.04
C LEU A 252 25.02 4.74 21.51
N SER A 253 25.39 5.61 22.44
CA SER A 253 26.49 6.54 22.29
C SER A 253 27.80 5.75 22.28
N SER A 254 28.58 5.85 21.21
CA SER A 254 30.03 6.07 21.28
C SER A 254 30.65 6.06 19.88
N THR A 255 31.09 7.26 19.53
CA THR A 255 32.15 7.57 18.57
C THR A 255 33.26 6.51 18.56
N ARG A 256 33.49 5.87 17.42
CA ARG A 256 34.79 5.27 17.10
C ARG A 256 35.34 5.90 15.82
N SER A 257 36.30 6.79 16.08
CA SER A 257 37.33 7.34 15.22
C SER A 257 38.02 6.29 14.33
N VAL A 258 38.22 6.59 13.05
CA VAL A 258 39.29 6.02 12.23
C VAL A 258 39.93 7.14 11.39
N GLU A 259 41.24 7.32 11.58
CA GLU A 259 42.13 8.25 10.88
C GLU A 259 42.40 7.87 9.40
N PRO A 260 42.85 8.82 8.55
CA PRO A 260 42.92 8.67 7.10
C PRO A 260 44.26 8.10 6.60
N LYS A 261 44.26 7.39 5.45
CA LYS A 261 45.47 7.07 4.69
C LYS A 261 45.48 7.73 3.30
N LYS A 262 46.65 8.26 2.96
CA LYS A 262 47.03 9.08 1.78
C LYS A 262 46.95 8.36 0.42
N PRO A 263 46.91 9.10 -0.71
CA PRO A 263 46.72 8.59 -2.06
C PRO A 263 48.06 8.32 -2.79
N THR A 264 48.02 7.50 -3.86
CA THR A 264 49.08 7.41 -4.86
C THR A 264 48.44 7.30 -6.25
N GLU A 265 48.80 8.24 -7.12
CA GLU A 265 48.45 8.37 -8.55
C GLU A 265 49.21 7.28 -9.37
N SER A 266 48.96 6.91 -10.63
CA SER A 266 48.40 7.58 -11.83
C SER A 266 48.30 6.55 -12.97
N SER A 267 47.40 6.79 -13.96
CA SER A 267 47.58 6.65 -15.45
C SER A 267 46.38 6.04 -16.22
N VAL A 268 45.45 6.89 -16.70
CA VAL A 268 45.17 7.25 -18.13
C VAL A 268 45.40 6.10 -19.16
N ASN A 269 44.46 5.57 -19.97
CA ASN A 269 43.56 6.22 -20.95
C ASN A 269 42.52 5.25 -21.59
N THR A 270 41.48 5.83 -22.24
CA THR A 270 40.59 5.25 -23.29
C THR A 270 39.45 4.29 -22.87
N SER A 271 38.56 4.75 -22.00
CA SER A 271 37.20 4.18 -21.82
C SER A 271 36.22 5.22 -21.23
N GLU A 272 36.31 6.46 -21.71
CA GLU A 272 35.86 7.62 -20.92
C GLU A 272 34.34 7.79 -20.81
N ASN A 273 33.52 7.35 -21.78
CA ASN A 273 32.08 7.65 -21.71
C ASN A 273 31.24 6.66 -20.88
N ILE A 274 31.66 5.40 -20.76
CA ILE A 274 30.96 4.37 -19.95
C ILE A 274 31.39 4.46 -18.48
N THR A 275 32.66 4.80 -18.22
CA THR A 275 33.22 4.88 -16.87
C THR A 275 32.79 6.13 -16.09
N ILE A 276 32.44 7.22 -16.76
CA ILE A 276 31.89 8.43 -16.09
C ILE A 276 30.52 8.12 -15.49
N ILE A 277 29.65 7.39 -16.18
CA ILE A 277 28.32 7.02 -15.68
C ILE A 277 28.46 6.08 -14.47
N GLU A 278 29.34 5.08 -14.52
CA GLU A 278 29.62 4.19 -13.37
C GLU A 278 30.27 4.91 -12.19
N LYS A 279 31.17 5.88 -12.43
CA LYS A 279 31.78 6.70 -11.37
C LYS A 279 30.78 7.65 -10.71
N VAL A 280 29.86 8.23 -11.48
CA VAL A 280 28.79 9.08 -10.97
C VAL A 280 27.80 8.27 -10.14
N LEU A 281 27.41 7.07 -10.60
CA LEU A 281 26.58 6.13 -9.84
C LEU A 281 27.26 5.66 -8.55
N ASN A 282 28.59 5.48 -8.58
CA ASN A 282 29.39 5.04 -7.44
C ASN A 282 29.89 6.18 -6.54
N SER A 283 29.57 7.43 -6.85
CA SER A 283 29.98 8.59 -6.06
C SER A 283 29.38 8.52 -4.65
N GLU A 284 30.14 8.98 -3.66
CA GLU A 284 29.70 8.95 -2.26
C GLU A 284 28.42 9.76 -2.03
N ILE A 285 28.17 10.77 -2.85
CA ILE A 285 26.96 11.59 -2.79
C ILE A 285 25.73 10.79 -3.23
N VAL A 286 25.82 10.04 -4.33
CA VAL A 286 24.72 9.18 -4.81
C VAL A 286 24.53 8.01 -3.85
N LYS A 287 25.60 7.39 -3.34
CA LYS A 287 25.50 6.34 -2.31
C LYS A 287 24.91 6.86 -1.00
N SER A 288 25.26 8.08 -0.58
CA SER A 288 24.70 8.71 0.62
C SER A 288 23.26 9.14 0.43
N LEU A 289 22.88 9.62 -0.76
CA LEU A 289 21.48 9.90 -1.11
C LEU A 289 20.69 8.61 -1.17
N VAL A 290 21.18 7.59 -1.87
CA VAL A 290 20.56 6.26 -1.91
C VAL A 290 20.43 5.71 -0.51
N LYS A 291 21.46 5.79 0.34
CA LYS A 291 21.42 5.34 1.75
C LYS A 291 20.47 6.18 2.61
N TYR A 292 20.43 7.50 2.44
CA TYR A 292 19.47 8.39 3.11
C TYR A 292 18.04 8.06 2.69
N PHE A 293 17.80 7.84 1.39
CA PHE A 293 16.54 7.37 0.85
C PHE A 293 16.22 5.96 1.34
N GLN A 294 17.19 5.05 1.42
CA GLN A 294 17.04 3.68 1.92
C GLN A 294 16.71 3.65 3.42
N LEU A 295 17.24 4.59 4.19
CA LEU A 295 16.99 4.74 5.63
C LEU A 295 15.63 5.42 5.88
N LEU A 296 15.24 6.39 5.04
CA LEU A 296 13.89 6.94 4.97
C LEU A 296 12.84 5.89 4.53
N LEU A 297 13.26 4.91 3.71
CA LEU A 297 12.44 3.79 3.23
C LEU A 297 12.33 2.68 4.30
N ALA A 298 13.42 2.34 4.97
CA ALA A 298 13.44 1.28 5.99
C ALA A 298 12.61 1.63 7.22
N SER A 299 12.68 2.88 7.71
CA SER A 299 11.84 3.31 8.83
C SER A 299 10.34 3.30 8.49
N ARG A 300 10.00 3.50 7.21
CA ARG A 300 8.63 3.47 6.68
C ARG A 300 8.13 2.04 6.43
N ALA A 301 8.98 1.08 6.14
CA ALA A 301 8.56 -0.31 5.86
C ALA A 301 8.24 -1.09 7.15
N ASP A 302 9.06 -0.95 8.19
CA ASP A 302 9.00 -1.83 9.37
C ASP A 302 7.74 -1.68 10.22
N SER A 303 7.12 -0.49 10.23
CA SER A 303 5.96 -0.20 11.10
C SER A 303 4.62 -0.66 10.52
N TYR A 304 4.54 -0.88 9.19
CA TYR A 304 3.26 -1.15 8.50
C TYR A 304 3.07 -2.59 8.05
N GLU A 305 4.13 -3.40 7.95
CA GLU A 305 4.00 -4.81 7.54
C GLU A 305 3.10 -5.62 8.49
N GLN A 306 3.08 -5.28 9.78
CA GLN A 306 2.28 -5.99 10.80
C GLN A 306 0.77 -5.73 10.69
N PHE A 307 0.40 -4.55 10.18
CA PHE A 307 -0.99 -4.13 9.99
C PHE A 307 -1.42 -4.14 8.50
N ALA A 308 -0.52 -4.54 7.59
CA ALA A 308 -0.81 -4.66 6.16
C ALA A 308 -2.06 -5.52 5.88
N ASN A 309 -2.33 -6.51 6.76
CA ASN A 309 -3.49 -7.40 6.68
C ASN A 309 -4.51 -7.20 7.82
N LEU A 310 -4.64 -5.98 8.36
CA LEU A 310 -5.51 -5.70 9.51
C LEU A 310 -6.97 -6.16 9.29
N LYS A 311 -7.49 -6.01 8.07
CA LYS A 311 -8.83 -6.52 7.75
C LYS A 311 -8.95 -8.03 7.82
N THR A 312 -7.98 -8.75 7.26
CA THR A 312 -7.99 -10.21 7.26
C THR A 312 -7.92 -10.72 8.69
N GLN A 313 -7.18 -10.02 9.57
CA GLN A 313 -7.18 -10.29 11.01
C GLN A 313 -8.55 -10.03 11.65
N ILE A 314 -9.16 -8.86 11.41
CA ILE A 314 -10.51 -8.54 11.92
C ILE A 314 -11.54 -9.57 11.45
N TYR A 315 -11.53 -9.93 10.16
CA TYR A 315 -12.44 -10.94 9.61
C TYR A 315 -12.18 -12.29 10.26
N SER A 316 -10.94 -12.74 10.39
CA SER A 316 -10.61 -14.02 11.05
C SER A 316 -11.16 -14.08 12.49
N ILE A 317 -10.98 -13.01 13.27
CA ILE A 317 -11.49 -12.93 14.65
C ILE A 317 -13.03 -12.96 14.67
N ARG A 318 -13.67 -12.15 13.83
CA ARG A 318 -15.14 -12.04 13.77
C ARG A 318 -15.79 -13.30 13.23
N ILE A 319 -15.20 -13.95 12.22
CA ILE A 319 -15.65 -15.23 11.68
C ILE A 319 -15.66 -16.26 12.82
N LEU A 320 -14.53 -16.48 13.48
CA LEU A 320 -14.43 -17.44 14.58
C LEU A 320 -15.46 -17.15 15.68
N SER A 321 -15.57 -15.89 16.11
CA SER A 321 -16.52 -15.48 17.14
C SER A 321 -17.97 -15.72 16.74
N ASN A 322 -18.37 -15.32 15.53
CA ASN A 322 -19.74 -15.49 15.06
C ASN A 322 -20.10 -16.98 14.90
N PHE A 323 -19.23 -17.78 14.27
CA PHE A 323 -19.48 -19.22 14.12
C PHE A 323 -19.59 -19.90 15.49
N VAL A 324 -18.71 -19.61 16.45
CA VAL A 324 -18.81 -20.16 17.82
C VAL A 324 -20.09 -19.72 18.51
N VAL A 325 -20.51 -18.45 18.41
CA VAL A 325 -21.74 -17.98 19.05
C VAL A 325 -22.99 -18.63 18.44
N PHE A 326 -23.05 -18.75 17.12
CA PHE A 326 -24.18 -19.40 16.43
C PHE A 326 -24.16 -20.93 16.55
N SER A 327 -23.01 -21.55 16.80
CA SER A 327 -22.93 -23.00 16.97
C SER A 327 -23.74 -23.50 18.17
N ALA A 328 -23.94 -22.66 19.20
CA ALA A 328 -24.78 -23.01 20.35
C ALA A 328 -26.19 -23.48 19.96
N ASP A 329 -26.79 -22.91 18.89
CA ASP A 329 -28.12 -23.29 18.41
C ASP A 329 -28.07 -24.16 17.15
N GLU A 330 -27.02 -24.01 16.34
CA GLU A 330 -26.94 -24.57 14.99
C GLU A 330 -26.16 -25.88 14.91
N ASP A 331 -25.22 -26.15 15.83
CA ASP A 331 -24.33 -27.31 15.82
C ASP A 331 -24.84 -28.43 16.74
N LYS A 332 -25.64 -29.32 16.16
CA LYS A 332 -26.23 -30.47 16.87
C LYS A 332 -25.22 -31.52 17.33
N TYR A 333 -24.05 -31.59 16.69
CA TYR A 333 -23.06 -32.64 16.94
C TYR A 333 -21.87 -32.14 17.78
N GLY A 334 -21.86 -30.86 18.17
CA GLY A 334 -20.81 -30.27 18.99
C GLY A 334 -19.42 -30.33 18.34
N GLN A 335 -19.34 -30.20 17.01
CA GLN A 335 -18.06 -30.13 16.31
C GLN A 335 -17.29 -28.86 16.67
N VAL A 336 -17.98 -27.73 16.75
CA VAL A 336 -17.39 -26.43 17.09
C VAL A 336 -16.98 -26.39 18.56
N LEU A 337 -17.72 -27.07 19.44
CA LEU A 337 -17.49 -27.12 20.89
C LEU A 337 -16.06 -27.56 21.24
N LYS A 338 -15.51 -28.53 20.48
CA LYS A 338 -14.15 -29.05 20.65
C LYS A 338 -13.06 -27.99 20.38
N SER A 339 -13.36 -27.03 19.50
CA SER A 339 -12.42 -25.99 19.07
C SER A 339 -12.41 -24.77 20.00
N ILE A 340 -13.42 -24.60 20.85
CA ILE A 340 -13.61 -23.39 21.68
C ILE A 340 -12.40 -23.11 22.60
N PRO A 341 -11.85 -24.09 23.36
CA PRO A 341 -10.72 -23.83 24.25
C PRO A 341 -9.50 -23.29 23.50
N MET A 342 -9.20 -23.88 22.33
CA MET A 342 -8.09 -23.48 21.48
C MET A 342 -8.29 -22.07 20.91
N ILE A 343 -9.52 -21.74 20.47
CA ILE A 343 -9.86 -20.42 19.93
C ILE A 343 -9.68 -19.34 21.01
N LEU A 344 -10.21 -19.57 22.21
CA LEU A 344 -10.12 -18.61 23.32
C LEU A 344 -8.67 -18.36 23.75
N ASP A 345 -7.86 -19.40 23.85
CA ASP A 345 -6.45 -19.29 24.25
C ASP A 345 -5.63 -18.42 23.27
N ILE A 346 -5.83 -18.64 21.96
CA ILE A 346 -5.14 -17.88 20.91
C ILE A 346 -5.64 -16.43 20.88
N MET A 347 -6.95 -16.19 20.99
CA MET A 347 -7.50 -14.83 21.02
C MET A 347 -7.02 -14.04 22.23
N LEU A 348 -6.93 -14.67 23.42
CA LEU A 348 -6.41 -14.04 24.64
C LEU A 348 -4.91 -13.77 24.54
N THR A 349 -4.13 -14.70 24.02
CA THR A 349 -2.70 -14.51 23.78
C THR A 349 -2.46 -13.33 22.84
N TYR A 350 -3.25 -13.22 21.76
CA TYR A 350 -3.14 -12.11 20.84
C TYR A 350 -3.54 -10.77 21.49
N LEU A 351 -4.61 -10.76 22.29
CA LEU A 351 -5.03 -9.59 23.05
C LEU A 351 -3.92 -9.09 24.00
N ASP A 352 -3.23 -9.98 24.70
CA ASP A 352 -2.14 -9.61 25.61
C ASP A 352 -0.97 -8.94 24.86
N VAL A 353 -0.60 -9.49 23.70
CA VAL A 353 0.47 -8.93 22.86
C VAL A 353 0.09 -7.53 22.38
N LEU A 354 -1.14 -7.34 21.92
CA LEU A 354 -1.62 -6.03 21.46
C LEU A 354 -1.75 -5.00 22.59
N VAL A 355 -2.21 -5.40 23.78
CA VAL A 355 -2.28 -4.51 24.95
C VAL A 355 -0.87 -4.08 25.38
N LYS A 356 0.12 -4.99 25.39
CA LYS A 356 1.52 -4.64 25.64
C LYS A 356 2.05 -3.63 24.62
N LEU A 357 1.71 -3.82 23.34
CA LEU A 357 2.12 -2.91 22.28
C LEU A 357 1.44 -1.54 22.42
N SER A 358 0.12 -1.48 22.65
CA SER A 358 -0.63 -0.23 22.89
C SER A 358 -0.05 0.55 24.07
N ASN A 359 0.23 -0.12 25.20
CA ASN A 359 0.87 0.52 26.35
C ASN A 359 2.25 1.09 26.04
N LYS A 360 3.04 0.43 25.19
CA LYS A 360 4.34 0.92 24.74
C LYS A 360 4.20 2.12 23.81
N ALA A 361 3.27 2.07 22.85
CA ALA A 361 2.97 3.15 21.92
C ALA A 361 2.47 4.43 22.64
N ASN A 362 1.61 4.26 23.64
CA ASN A 362 1.12 5.39 24.46
C ASN A 362 2.25 6.01 25.29
N ARG A 363 3.21 5.22 25.76
CA ARG A 363 4.41 5.72 26.46
C ARG A 363 5.35 6.50 25.53
N SER A 364 5.59 6.01 24.31
CA SER A 364 6.42 6.73 23.33
C SER A 364 5.76 8.05 22.89
N GLN A 365 4.44 8.05 22.67
CA GLN A 365 3.70 9.25 22.32
C GLN A 365 3.78 10.34 23.41
N ASN A 366 3.72 9.95 24.69
CA ASN A 366 3.87 10.90 25.80
C ASN A 366 5.30 11.46 25.93
N LEU A 367 6.32 10.70 25.51
CA LEU A 367 7.72 11.13 25.53
C LEU A 367 8.09 12.03 24.34
N GLU A 368 7.51 11.79 23.15
CA GLU A 368 7.72 12.62 21.96
C GLU A 368 7.05 13.98 22.03
N ILE A 369 5.93 14.13 22.76
CA ILE A 369 5.29 15.44 23.02
C ILE A 369 6.26 16.40 23.74
N ILE A 370 7.25 15.88 24.46
CA ILE A 370 8.23 16.65 25.23
C ILE A 370 9.43 17.08 24.36
N HIS A 371 9.69 16.42 23.22
CA HIS A 371 10.79 16.74 22.30
C HIS A 371 10.28 17.12 20.90
N SER A 372 10.06 18.42 20.69
CA SER A 372 9.24 19.02 19.62
C SER A 372 9.81 19.03 18.18
N ASN A 373 10.67 18.09 17.76
CA ASN A 373 11.35 18.16 16.45
C ASN A 373 11.10 16.94 15.53
N GLN A 374 9.88 16.42 15.46
CA GLN A 374 9.50 15.39 14.46
C GLN A 374 8.57 15.96 13.37
N SER A 375 8.74 15.43 12.16
CA SER A 375 8.00 15.85 10.97
C SER A 375 6.49 15.60 11.13
N ASN A 376 5.64 16.45 10.54
CA ASN A 376 4.18 16.29 10.58
C ASN A 376 3.71 14.93 10.03
N LEU A 377 4.52 14.29 9.19
CA LEU A 377 4.25 12.98 8.60
C LEU A 377 4.40 11.84 9.63
N ASP A 378 5.45 11.88 10.46
CA ASP A 378 5.73 10.85 11.46
C ASP A 378 4.65 10.83 12.56
N ARG A 379 4.19 12.02 12.98
CA ARG A 379 3.11 12.17 13.97
C ARG A 379 1.77 11.60 13.47
N PHE A 380 1.46 11.79 12.18
CA PHE A 380 0.25 11.22 11.55
C PHE A 380 0.33 9.70 11.44
N ASN A 381 1.51 9.17 11.17
CA ASN A 381 1.77 7.74 11.03
C ASN A 381 1.62 6.99 12.37
N ILE A 382 2.23 7.52 13.44
CA ILE A 382 2.09 6.98 14.81
C ILE A 382 0.63 7.01 15.26
N GLN A 383 -0.08 8.10 14.97
CA GLN A 383 -1.50 8.23 15.32
C GLN A 383 -2.40 7.28 14.51
N THR A 384 -2.03 6.92 13.29
CA THR A 384 -2.79 5.96 12.48
C THR A 384 -2.57 4.54 12.99
N ALA A 385 -1.32 4.18 13.30
CA ALA A 385 -0.99 2.88 13.88
C ALA A 385 -1.65 2.68 15.27
N SER A 386 -1.67 3.70 16.14
CA SER A 386 -2.32 3.60 17.45
C SER A 386 -3.83 3.34 17.35
N LYS A 387 -4.51 4.01 16.42
CA LYS A 387 -5.94 3.76 16.12
C LYS A 387 -6.17 2.33 15.63
N GLU A 388 -5.29 1.82 14.77
CA GLU A 388 -5.36 0.46 14.23
C GLU A 388 -5.24 -0.60 15.33
N ILE A 389 -4.32 -0.41 16.27
CA ILE A 389 -4.15 -1.28 17.44
C ILE A 389 -5.39 -1.26 18.34
N ASP A 390 -5.89 -0.06 18.67
CA ASP A 390 -7.05 0.10 19.55
C ASP A 390 -8.31 -0.53 18.94
N MET A 391 -8.51 -0.40 17.63
CA MET A 391 -9.60 -1.07 16.91
C MET A 391 -9.51 -2.60 17.06
N LEU A 392 -8.31 -3.17 16.95
CA LEU A 392 -8.13 -4.61 17.04
C LEU A 392 -8.34 -5.13 18.48
N ILE A 393 -7.88 -4.38 19.48
CA ILE A 393 -8.16 -4.65 20.89
C ILE A 393 -9.67 -4.63 21.15
N GLN A 394 -10.40 -3.64 20.61
CA GLN A 394 -11.85 -3.55 20.76
C GLN A 394 -12.58 -4.74 20.09
N VAL A 395 -12.15 -5.13 18.88
CA VAL A 395 -12.72 -6.28 18.17
C VAL A 395 -12.49 -7.57 18.97
N LEU A 396 -11.28 -7.81 19.48
CA LEU A 396 -10.97 -8.97 20.30
C LEU A 396 -11.78 -9.02 21.60
N ARG A 397 -11.82 -7.91 22.36
CA ARG A 397 -12.61 -7.83 23.60
C ARG A 397 -14.09 -8.11 23.34
N SER A 398 -14.66 -7.49 22.31
CA SER A 398 -16.05 -7.72 21.90
C SER A 398 -16.28 -9.18 21.52
N SER A 399 -15.39 -9.78 20.73
CA SER A 399 -15.52 -11.17 20.26
C SER A 399 -15.37 -12.20 21.38
N ILE A 400 -14.42 -12.01 22.29
CA ILE A 400 -14.24 -12.87 23.47
C ILE A 400 -15.47 -12.76 24.38
N TYR A 401 -15.91 -11.54 24.68
CA TYR A 401 -17.09 -11.32 25.52
C TYR A 401 -18.34 -12.00 24.95
N SER A 402 -18.58 -11.90 23.64
CA SER A 402 -19.73 -12.57 23.00
C SER A 402 -19.70 -14.10 23.15
N ILE A 403 -18.51 -14.72 23.04
CA ILE A 403 -18.36 -16.17 23.24
C ILE A 403 -18.62 -16.52 24.71
N VAL A 404 -17.98 -15.81 25.63
CA VAL A 404 -18.06 -16.05 27.07
C VAL A 404 -19.48 -15.90 27.60
N VAL A 405 -20.19 -14.86 27.17
CA VAL A 405 -21.59 -14.64 27.56
C VAL A 405 -22.49 -15.77 27.11
N ARG A 406 -22.26 -16.29 25.89
CA ARG A 406 -23.10 -17.33 25.28
C ARG A 406 -22.86 -18.71 25.90
N PHE A 407 -21.61 -19.03 26.24
CA PHE A 407 -21.23 -20.32 26.81
C PHE A 407 -21.05 -20.30 28.34
N TYR A 408 -21.47 -19.22 29.02
CA TYR A 408 -21.27 -19.00 30.46
C TYR A 408 -21.54 -20.23 31.34
N ASP A 409 -22.67 -20.91 31.11
CA ASP A 409 -23.12 -22.06 31.91
C ASP A 409 -22.26 -23.32 31.68
N HIS A 410 -21.60 -23.40 30.51
CA HIS A 410 -20.75 -24.51 30.10
C HIS A 410 -19.25 -24.20 30.27
N MET A 411 -18.90 -23.04 30.82
CA MET A 411 -17.49 -22.62 30.96
C MET A 411 -16.69 -23.49 31.93
N THR A 412 -17.36 -24.12 32.90
CA THR A 412 -16.75 -25.04 33.86
C THR A 412 -16.33 -26.36 33.22
N ASP A 413 -17.02 -26.75 32.15
CA ASP A 413 -16.89 -28.05 31.49
C ASP A 413 -15.76 -28.06 30.45
N PHE A 414 -15.23 -26.88 30.10
CA PHE A 414 -14.09 -26.79 29.21
C PHE A 414 -12.76 -26.99 29.95
N ASP A 415 -11.89 -27.81 29.34
CA ASP A 415 -10.50 -28.00 29.72
C ASP A 415 -9.65 -26.76 29.39
N LEU A 416 -9.90 -25.67 30.10
CA LEU A 416 -9.15 -24.42 29.98
C LEU A 416 -7.95 -24.42 30.93
N ASN A 417 -6.79 -23.99 30.43
CA ASN A 417 -5.59 -23.77 31.23
C ASN A 417 -5.87 -22.82 32.39
N ALA A 418 -5.24 -23.04 33.54
CA ALA A 418 -5.45 -22.22 34.75
C ALA A 418 -5.14 -20.72 34.54
N SER A 419 -4.16 -20.41 33.67
CA SER A 419 -3.85 -19.03 33.25
C SER A 419 -4.98 -18.41 32.43
N THR A 420 -5.56 -19.19 31.52
CA THR A 420 -6.65 -18.78 30.63
C THR A 420 -7.94 -18.57 31.41
N LYS A 421 -8.25 -19.46 32.38
CA LYS A 421 -9.37 -19.31 33.33
C LYS A 421 -9.29 -17.99 34.12
N LYS A 422 -8.13 -17.66 34.70
CA LYS A 422 -7.93 -16.39 35.44
C LYS A 422 -8.14 -15.16 34.57
N ARG A 423 -7.65 -15.17 33.33
CA ARG A 423 -7.82 -14.06 32.38
C ARG A 423 -9.27 -13.90 31.95
N LEU A 424 -9.97 -15.01 31.79
CA LEU A 424 -11.36 -15.04 31.39
C LEU A 424 -12.30 -14.59 32.50
N GLN A 425 -11.89 -14.80 33.76
CA GLN A 425 -12.64 -14.37 34.94
C GLN A 425 -12.93 -12.86 34.91
N TYR A 426 -11.97 -12.03 34.47
CA TYR A 426 -12.21 -10.59 34.27
C TYR A 426 -13.35 -10.26 33.28
N PHE A 427 -13.63 -11.13 32.31
CA PHE A 427 -14.75 -10.97 31.38
C PHE A 427 -16.06 -11.54 31.95
N MET A 428 -15.98 -12.58 32.79
CA MET A 428 -17.12 -13.19 33.48
C MET A 428 -17.69 -12.25 34.56
N ASP A 429 -16.79 -11.60 35.32
CA ASP A 429 -17.15 -10.66 36.39
C ASP A 429 -17.85 -9.40 35.87
N PHE A 430 -17.76 -9.10 34.57
CA PHE A 430 -18.44 -7.97 33.93
C PHE A 430 -19.88 -8.28 33.52
N LYS A 431 -20.27 -9.57 33.50
CA LYS A 431 -21.64 -10.04 33.21
C LYS A 431 -22.48 -10.19 34.48
N ALA A 432 -21.83 -10.54 35.60
CA ALA A 432 -22.43 -10.60 36.94
C ALA A 432 -22.73 -9.19 37.46
#